data_AF-A0A972J6V5-F1
#
_entry.id   AF-A0A972J6V5-F1
#
_cell.length_a   1.000
_cell.length_b   1.000
_cell.length_c   1.000
_cell.angle_alpha   90.00
_cell.angle_beta   90.00
_cell.angle_gamma   90.00
#
_symmetry.space_group_name_H-M   'P 1'
#
loop_
_entity.id
_entity.type
_entity.pdbx_description
1 polymer ?
#
loop_
_entity_poly.entity_id
_entity_poly.type
_entity_poly.pdbx_seq_one_letter_code
_entity_poly.pdbx_strand_id
1 'polypeptide(L)'
;DVNTYEKDDVWGAFPMNAKSFDNLINKHMEKHMIKDENGNETEESRYSVGTSSGETINIYALTTEQRDALMELFENTSMINEPDQKLMEIIGEETAAFFDGSKTAEETAKIIQNRVSIYVSEAS
;
A
#
# COMPACT_ATOMS: atom_id res chain seq x y z
N ASP A 1 8.58 34.68 10.13
CA ASP A 1 7.43 34.22 9.33
C ASP A 1 7.36 32.72 9.35
N VAL A 2 6.34 32.21 10.02
CA VAL A 2 6.16 30.78 10.31
C VAL A 2 5.36 30.17 9.18
N ASN A 3 5.95 29.15 8.56
CA ASN A 3 5.40 28.27 7.53
C ASN A 3 3.89 28.05 7.65
N THR A 4 3.14 28.57 6.70
CA THR A 4 1.78 28.13 6.41
C THR A 4 1.87 26.83 5.61
N TYR A 5 2.01 25.71 6.32
CA TYR A 5 1.71 24.42 5.72
C TYR A 5 0.22 24.42 5.39
N GLU A 6 -0.12 24.52 4.10
CA GLU A 6 -1.46 24.20 3.65
C GLU A 6 -1.77 22.79 4.13
N LYS A 7 -2.91 22.66 4.80
CA LYS A 7 -3.39 21.44 5.45
C LYS A 7 -3.59 20.26 4.48
N ASP A 8 -3.36 20.51 3.20
CA ASP A 8 -3.54 19.61 2.06
C ASP A 8 -2.21 18.94 1.64
N ASP A 9 -1.09 19.31 2.26
CA ASP A 9 0.26 18.79 1.98
C ASP A 9 0.74 17.80 3.07
N VAL A 10 -0.19 17.05 3.66
CA VAL A 10 0.18 15.92 4.54
C VAL A 10 0.70 14.79 3.65
N TRP A 11 2.00 14.86 3.39
CA TRP A 11 2.86 13.79 2.87
C TRP A 11 2.33 12.41 3.30
N GLY A 12 1.73 11.68 2.36
CA GLY A 12 1.35 10.28 2.52
C GLY A 12 0.06 9.96 3.29
N ALA A 13 -0.73 10.93 3.74
CA ALA A 13 -2.02 10.63 4.38
C ALA A 13 -3.10 10.40 3.32
N PHE A 14 -3.43 9.14 3.04
CA PHE A 14 -4.60 8.81 2.23
C PHE A 14 -5.87 9.33 2.94
N PRO A 15 -6.70 10.15 2.29
CA PRO A 15 -7.82 10.80 2.94
C PRO A 15 -8.87 9.77 3.39
N MET A 16 -9.25 9.86 4.67
CA MET A 16 -10.22 8.93 5.28
C MET A 16 -11.69 9.24 4.94
N ASN A 17 -11.96 10.37 4.27
CA ASN A 17 -13.31 10.72 3.82
C ASN A 17 -13.37 10.78 2.29
N ALA A 18 -14.46 10.26 1.72
CA ALA A 18 -14.62 10.10 0.27
C ALA A 18 -14.48 11.43 -0.50
N LYS A 19 -15.05 12.52 0.02
CA LYS A 19 -14.97 13.83 -0.65
C LYS A 19 -13.54 14.36 -0.76
N SER A 20 -12.75 14.22 0.32
CA SER A 20 -11.33 14.58 0.29
C SER A 20 -10.53 13.66 -0.63
N PHE A 21 -10.92 12.39 -0.74
CA PHE A 21 -10.33 11.46 -1.70
C PHE A 21 -10.62 11.86 -3.14
N ASP A 22 -11.88 12.15 -3.47
CA ASP A 22 -12.27 12.62 -4.81
C ASP A 22 -11.52 13.90 -5.19
N ASN A 23 -11.41 14.85 -4.26
CA ASN A 23 -10.65 16.09 -4.46
C ASN A 23 -9.16 15.80 -4.70
N LEU A 24 -8.56 14.89 -3.93
CA LEU A 24 -7.17 14.49 -4.09
C LEU A 24 -6.93 13.88 -5.48
N ILE A 25 -7.78 12.94 -5.88
CA ILE A 25 -7.71 12.26 -7.18
C ILE A 25 -7.86 13.27 -8.32
N ASN A 26 -8.87 14.14 -8.27
CA ASN A 26 -9.07 15.17 -9.29
C ASN A 26 -7.85 16.09 -9.42
N LYS A 27 -7.28 16.54 -8.30
CA LYS A 27 -6.04 17.35 -8.30
C LYS A 27 -4.86 16.60 -8.93
N HIS A 28 -4.77 15.28 -8.75
CA HIS A 28 -3.70 14.47 -9.34
C HIS A 28 -3.92 14.12 -10.82
N MET A 29 -5.13 14.31 -11.36
CA MET A 29 -5.42 14.20 -12.80
C MET A 29 -5.10 15.49 -13.58
N GLU A 30 -4.96 16.63 -12.89
CA GLU A 30 -4.60 17.89 -13.54
C GLU A 30 -3.15 17.82 -14.04
N LYS A 31 -2.96 18.09 -15.33
CA LYS A 31 -1.63 18.12 -15.95
C LYS A 31 -0.90 19.41 -15.60
N HIS A 32 0.36 19.30 -15.19
CA HIS A 32 1.24 20.46 -15.04
C HIS A 32 2.06 20.62 -16.32
N MET A 33 1.83 21.71 -17.06
CA MET A 33 2.51 21.98 -18.32
C MET A 33 3.60 23.03 -18.12
N ILE A 34 4.81 22.73 -18.57
CA ILE A 34 5.95 23.65 -18.60
C ILE A 34 6.39 23.89 -20.04
N LYS A 35 7.10 24.99 -20.29
CA LYS A 35 7.76 25.21 -21.57
C LYS A 35 9.17 24.62 -21.50
N ASP A 36 9.49 23.75 -22.46
CA ASP A 36 10.84 23.22 -22.62
C ASP A 36 11.82 24.30 -23.11
N GLU A 37 13.10 23.93 -23.21
CA GLU A 37 14.17 24.82 -23.69
C GLU A 37 13.95 25.34 -25.13
N ASN A 38 13.08 24.69 -25.89
CA ASN A 38 12.72 25.04 -27.27
C ASN A 38 11.40 25.83 -27.35
N GLY A 39 10.77 26.12 -26.21
CA GLY A 39 9.51 26.85 -26.11
C GLY A 39 8.25 26.01 -26.38
N ASN A 40 8.37 24.68 -26.51
CA ASN A 40 7.22 23.78 -26.65
C ASN A 40 6.61 23.48 -25.27
N GLU A 41 5.29 23.31 -25.23
CA GLU A 41 4.60 22.88 -24.01
C GLU A 41 4.78 21.37 -23.81
N THR A 42 5.33 20.98 -22.66
CA THR A 42 5.51 19.59 -22.24
C THR A 42 4.97 19.39 -20.83
N GLU A 43 4.52 18.17 -20.53
CA GLU A 43 4.04 17.81 -19.20
C GLU A 43 5.23 17.62 -18.24
N GLU A 44 5.16 18.24 -17.07
CA GLU A 44 6.13 18.07 -16.00
C GLU A 44 5.70 16.93 -15.06
N SER A 45 6.64 16.10 -14.66
CA SER A 45 6.41 15.06 -13.66
C SER A 45 6.16 15.67 -12.29
N ARG A 46 5.12 15.21 -11.59
CA ARG A 46 4.80 15.66 -10.22
C ARG A 46 5.75 15.05 -9.18
N TYR A 47 6.22 13.83 -9.41
CA TYR A 47 7.15 13.12 -8.53
C TYR A 47 8.13 12.29 -9.33
N SER A 48 9.27 11.95 -8.72
CA SER A 48 10.23 11.01 -9.26
C SER A 48 10.64 10.02 -8.18
N VAL A 49 10.62 8.73 -8.48
CA VAL A 49 11.05 7.67 -7.56
C VAL A 49 12.31 7.02 -8.12
N GLY A 50 13.37 6.99 -7.30
CA GLY A 50 14.57 6.23 -7.61
C GLY A 50 14.37 4.76 -7.29
N THR A 51 14.73 3.87 -8.21
CA THR A 51 14.72 2.43 -8.01
C THR A 51 16.06 1.95 -7.44
N SER A 52 16.09 0.75 -6.89
CA SER A 52 17.33 0.10 -6.44
C SER A 52 18.30 -0.22 -7.59
N SER A 53 17.80 -0.30 -8.83
CA SER A 53 18.61 -0.40 -10.05
C SER A 53 19.26 0.93 -10.46
N GLY A 54 18.92 2.04 -9.80
CA GLY A 54 19.40 3.39 -10.14
C GLY A 54 18.59 4.07 -11.25
N GLU A 55 17.48 3.47 -11.68
CA GLU A 55 16.57 4.08 -12.64
C GLU A 55 15.67 5.09 -11.92
N THR A 56 15.28 6.16 -12.62
CA THR A 56 14.34 7.14 -12.09
C THR A 56 13.02 6.99 -12.83
N ILE A 57 11.95 6.71 -12.09
CA ILE A 57 10.60 6.64 -12.62
C ILE A 57 9.92 7.97 -12.35
N ASN A 58 9.57 8.68 -13.41
CA ASN A 58 8.82 9.93 -13.34
C ASN A 58 7.31 9.63 -13.30
N ILE A 59 6.62 10.23 -12.34
CA ILE A 59 5.19 10.10 -12.10
C ILE A 59 4.50 11.38 -12.58
N TYR A 60 3.62 11.24 -13.57
CA TYR A 60 2.88 12.32 -14.21
C TYR A 60 1.45 12.40 -13.67
N ALA A 61 0.62 13.26 -14.26
CA ALA A 61 -0.79 13.31 -13.91
C ALA A 61 -1.47 11.94 -14.15
N LEU A 62 -2.38 11.57 -13.26
CA LEU A 62 -3.17 10.36 -13.39
C LEU A 62 -4.02 10.41 -14.67
N THR A 63 -3.93 9.35 -15.46
CA THR A 63 -4.86 9.11 -16.57
C THR A 63 -6.22 8.67 -16.05
N THR A 64 -7.25 8.83 -16.87
CA THR A 64 -8.62 8.36 -16.56
C THR A 64 -8.62 6.86 -16.28
N GLU A 65 -7.86 6.08 -17.06
CA GLU A 65 -7.74 4.64 -16.92
C GLU A 65 -7.08 4.24 -15.59
N GLN A 66 -6.02 4.95 -15.18
CA GLN A 66 -5.37 4.71 -13.90
C GLN A 66 -6.25 5.09 -12.70
N ARG A 67 -7.03 6.17 -12.82
CA ARG A 67 -8.05 6.52 -11.83
C ARG A 67 -9.07 5.38 -11.70
N ASP A 68 -9.62 4.92 -12.81
CA ASP A 68 -10.68 3.91 -12.79
C ASP A 68 -10.20 2.60 -12.18
N ALA A 69 -8.97 2.17 -12.52
CA ALA A 69 -8.35 1.01 -11.89
C ALA A 69 -8.14 1.19 -10.37
N LEU A 70 -7.76 2.40 -9.92
CA LEU A 70 -7.61 2.69 -8.49
C LEU A 70 -8.97 2.69 -7.77
N MET A 71 -10.01 3.25 -8.38
CA MET A 71 -11.37 3.24 -7.83
C MET A 71 -11.93 1.82 -7.74
N GLU A 72 -11.74 1.02 -8.78
CA GLU A 72 -12.15 -0.38 -8.80
C GLU A 72 -11.47 -1.17 -7.68
N LEU A 73 -10.17 -0.96 -7.45
CA LEU A 73 -9.44 -1.59 -6.34
C LEU A 73 -9.99 -1.14 -4.99
N PHE A 74 -10.28 0.15 -4.83
CA PHE A 74 -10.81 0.71 -3.59
C PHE A 74 -12.21 0.18 -3.26
N GLU A 75 -13.09 0.06 -4.26
CA GLU A 75 -14.46 -0.43 -4.09
C GLU A 75 -14.52 -1.94 -3.83
N ASN A 76 -13.57 -2.71 -4.36
CA ASN A 76 -13.57 -4.17 -4.27
C ASN A 76 -12.62 -4.73 -3.20
N THR A 77 -11.83 -3.90 -2.52
CA THR A 77 -11.03 -4.38 -1.39
C THR A 77 -11.93 -4.70 -0.19
N SER A 78 -11.79 -5.92 0.34
CA SER A 78 -12.67 -6.45 1.39
C SER A 78 -11.92 -6.89 2.65
N MET A 79 -10.59 -6.86 2.63
CA MET A 79 -9.75 -7.31 3.74
C MET A 79 -8.76 -6.22 4.15
N ILE A 80 -8.65 -6.02 5.46
CA ILE A 80 -7.56 -5.26 6.06
C ILE A 80 -6.37 -6.22 6.11
N ASN A 81 -5.27 -5.88 5.42
CA ASN A 81 -4.03 -6.63 5.52
C ASN A 81 -3.28 -6.24 6.81
N GLU A 82 -3.88 -6.59 7.96
CA GLU A 82 -3.23 -6.50 9.26
C GLU A 82 -2.80 -7.92 9.65
N PRO A 83 -1.49 -8.22 9.69
CA PRO A 83 -1.04 -9.51 10.16
C PRO A 83 -1.49 -9.68 11.61
N ASP A 84 -2.34 -10.67 11.86
CA ASP A 84 -2.73 -11.00 13.22
C ASP A 84 -1.49 -11.50 13.97
N GLN A 85 -1.03 -10.67 14.91
CA GLN A 85 0.20 -10.91 15.65
C GLN A 85 0.16 -12.26 16.37
N LYS A 86 -1.01 -12.69 16.89
CA LYS A 86 -1.15 -13.99 17.56
C LYS A 86 -1.07 -15.15 16.57
N LEU A 87 -1.64 -15.02 15.37
CA LEU A 87 -1.47 -16.03 14.32
C LEU A 87 0.01 -16.16 13.92
N MET A 88 0.71 -15.04 13.78
CA MET A 88 2.14 -15.04 13.44
C MET A 88 3.00 -15.62 14.58
N GLU A 89 2.66 -15.34 15.83
CA GLU A 89 3.29 -15.95 17.01
C GLU A 89 3.07 -17.48 17.04
N ILE A 90 1.84 -17.96 16.82
CA ILE A 90 1.54 -19.40 16.76
C ILE A 90 2.39 -20.10 15.68
N ILE A 91 2.51 -19.50 14.50
CA ILE A 91 3.34 -20.03 13.41
C ILE A 91 4.81 -20.03 13.82
N GLY A 92 5.31 -18.93 14.40
CA GLY A 92 6.69 -18.82 14.85
C GLY A 92 7.07 -19.86 15.91
N GLU A 93 6.21 -20.05 16.91
CA GLU A 93 6.42 -21.02 18.00
C GLU A 93 6.51 -22.46 17.48
N GLU A 94 5.61 -22.87 16.58
CA GLU A 94 5.55 -24.26 16.12
C GLU A 94 6.57 -24.58 15.02
N THR A 95 7.00 -23.57 14.26
CA THR A 95 8.03 -23.75 13.23
C THR A 95 9.43 -23.84 13.81
N ALA A 96 9.70 -23.30 15.01
CA ALA A 96 10.98 -23.45 15.69
C ALA A 96 11.40 -24.93 15.83
N ALA A 97 10.45 -25.79 16.25
CA ALA A 97 10.68 -27.23 16.41
C ALA A 97 10.85 -28.00 15.08
N PHE A 98 10.40 -27.41 13.95
CA PHE A 98 10.71 -27.94 12.64
C PHE A 98 12.14 -27.55 12.22
N PHE A 99 12.51 -26.29 12.44
CA PHE A 99 13.83 -25.78 12.07
C PHE A 99 14.98 -26.34 12.91
N ASP A 100 14.72 -26.72 14.17
CA ASP A 100 15.70 -27.42 15.00
C ASP A 100 15.76 -28.95 14.74
N GLY A 101 14.88 -29.45 13.87
CA GLY A 101 14.81 -30.86 13.47
C GLY A 101 14.05 -31.78 14.44
N SER A 102 13.43 -31.24 15.49
CA SER A 102 12.69 -32.02 16.50
C SER A 102 11.33 -32.53 16.01
N LYS A 103 10.73 -31.89 15.01
CA LYS A 103 9.45 -32.27 14.39
C LYS A 103 9.55 -32.27 12.86
N THR A 104 8.77 -33.12 12.22
CA THR A 104 8.60 -33.07 10.77
C THR A 104 7.74 -31.86 10.35
N ALA A 105 7.87 -31.45 9.08
CA ALA A 105 7.03 -30.38 8.53
C ALA A 105 5.53 -30.69 8.65
N GLU A 106 5.16 -31.97 8.48
CA GLU A 106 3.77 -32.44 8.58
C GLU A 106 3.23 -32.32 10.01
N GLU A 107 4.01 -32.73 11.01
CA GLU A 107 3.63 -32.60 12.42
C GLU A 107 3.49 -31.13 12.83
N THR A 108 4.44 -30.28 12.44
CA THR A 108 4.37 -28.84 12.69
C THR A 108 3.15 -28.21 12.02
N ALA A 109 2.88 -28.52 10.75
CA ALA A 109 1.71 -28.01 10.03
C ALA A 109 0.40 -28.41 10.71
N LYS A 110 0.31 -29.67 11.20
CA LYS A 110 -0.88 -30.16 11.89
C LYS A 110 -1.14 -29.42 13.22
N ILE A 111 -0.08 -29.08 13.95
CA ILE A 111 -0.20 -28.35 15.21
C ILE A 111 -0.59 -26.89 14.95
N ILE A 112 0.01 -26.23 13.96
CA ILE A 112 -0.38 -24.90 13.51
C ILE A 112 -1.86 -24.89 13.14
N GLN A 113 -2.31 -25.84 12.30
CA GLN A 113 -3.70 -25.93 11.88
C GLN A 113 -4.66 -26.04 13.08
N ASN A 114 -4.33 -26.88 14.07
CA ASN A 114 -5.17 -27.03 15.26
C ASN A 114 -5.24 -25.74 16.09
N ARG A 115 -4.10 -25.09 16.33
CA ARG A 115 -4.03 -23.85 17.12
C ARG A 115 -4.71 -22.68 16.43
N VAL A 116 -4.53 -22.55 15.12
CA VAL A 116 -5.21 -21.54 14.28
C VAL A 116 -6.72 -21.78 14.27
N SER A 117 -7.19 -23.03 14.12
CA SER A 117 -8.62 -23.33 14.14
C SER A 117 -9.29 -22.99 15.48
N ILE A 118 -8.60 -23.22 16.61
CA ILE A 118 -9.09 -22.81 17.94
C ILE A 118 -9.16 -21.29 18.01
N TYR A 119 -8.07 -20.60 17.67
CA TYR A 119 -8.00 -19.14 17.72
C TYR A 119 -9.09 -18.45 16.89
N VAL A 120 -9.31 -18.91 15.65
CA VAL A 120 -10.37 -18.39 14.76
C VAL A 120 -11.76 -18.64 15.35
N SER A 121 -11.97 -19.78 16.00
CA SER A 121 -13.25 -20.10 16.67
C SER A 121 -13.51 -19.23 17.90
N GLU A 122 -12.46 -18.84 18.63
CA GLU A 122 -12.55 -17.95 19.80
C GLU A 122 -12.72 -16.47 19.43
N ALA A 123 -12.24 -16.07 18.25
CA ALA A 123 -12.35 -14.71 17.72
C ALA A 123 -13.67 -14.44 16.96
N SER A 124 -14.52 -15.47 16.80
CA SER A 124 -15.82 -15.41 16.10
C SER A 124 -16.99 -15.01 17.00
#